data_AF-A0AAV5ABH4-F1
#
_entry.id   AF-A0AAV5ABH4-F1
#
_cell.length_a   1.000
_cell.length_b   1.000
_cell.length_c   1.000
_cell.angle_alpha   90.00
_cell.angle_beta   90.00
_cell.angle_gamma   90.00
#
_symmetry.space_group_name_H-M   'P 1'
#
loop_
_entity.id
_entity.type
_entity.pdbx_description
1 polymer ?
#
loop_
_entity_poly.entity_id
_entity_poly.type
_entity_poly.pdbx_seq_one_letter_code
_entity_poly.pdbx_strand_id
1 'polypeptide(L)'
;MFHPKHNTTSKRGLAWESQAVASDFSSFNDNSSILSWAYNWSPEPGVLAESSLEFVPMQWNHVNIEMLSTRLSDIKSNTVLGFNEPDYSEGPFMPPSLEA
;
A
#
# COMPACT_ATOMS: atom_id res chain seq x y z
N MET A 1 -8.40 23.91 21.47
CA MET A 1 -9.00 22.73 20.80
C MET A 1 -7.84 21.87 20.32
N PHE A 2 -7.62 20.71 20.94
CA PHE A 2 -6.54 19.79 20.60
C PHE A 2 -7.04 18.87 19.48
N HIS A 3 -6.42 18.91 18.30
CA HIS A 3 -6.64 17.89 17.27
C HIS A 3 -5.81 16.65 17.65
N PRO A 4 -6.40 15.45 17.75
CA PRO A 4 -5.62 14.24 17.95
C PRO A 4 -4.65 14.07 16.77
N LYS A 5 -3.39 13.77 17.04
CA LYS A 5 -2.52 13.13 16.04
C LYS A 5 -3.15 11.78 15.68
N HIS A 6 -3.02 11.34 14.43
CA HIS A 6 -3.43 10.01 13.97
C HIS A 6 -3.16 8.95 15.05
N ASN A 7 -4.17 8.15 15.37
CA ASN A 7 -3.99 7.07 16.33
C ASN A 7 -3.16 5.97 15.66
N THR A 8 -1.84 6.05 15.81
CA THR A 8 -0.83 5.14 15.22
C THR A 8 -0.98 3.69 15.67
N THR A 9 -1.93 3.39 16.57
CA THR A 9 -2.28 2.04 17.02
C THR A 9 -3.47 1.43 16.27
N SER A 10 -4.13 2.18 15.38
CA SER A 10 -5.23 1.67 14.58
C SER A 10 -4.74 0.57 13.63
N LYS A 11 -5.52 -0.50 13.50
CA LYS A 11 -5.27 -1.57 12.52
C LYS A 11 -5.97 -1.32 11.18
N ARG A 12 -6.83 -0.30 11.09
CA ARG A 12 -7.64 -0.06 9.89
C ARG A 12 -6.81 0.64 8.83
N GLY A 13 -6.68 0.00 7.67
CA GLY A 13 -6.07 0.58 6.48
C GLY A 13 -7.07 0.80 5.36
N LEU A 14 -6.59 1.41 4.29
CA LEU A 14 -7.35 1.72 3.07
C LEU A 14 -6.70 1.05 1.85
N ALA A 15 -7.48 0.23 1.14
CA ALA A 15 -7.12 -0.22 -0.20
C ALA A 15 -7.56 0.85 -1.19
N TRP A 16 -6.61 1.41 -1.95
CA TRP A 16 -6.86 2.51 -2.86
C TRP A 16 -6.34 2.20 -4.25
N GLU A 17 -7.16 2.36 -5.27
CA GLU A 17 -6.72 2.10 -6.64
C GLU A 17 -5.75 3.21 -7.10
N SER A 18 -4.63 2.82 -7.71
CA SER A 18 -3.52 3.73 -8.03
C SER A 18 -3.86 4.84 -9.04
N GLN A 19 -4.87 4.63 -9.88
CA GLN A 19 -5.38 5.58 -10.87
C GLN A 19 -6.61 6.37 -10.38
N ALA A 20 -7.08 6.13 -9.16
CA ALA A 20 -8.24 6.82 -8.61
C ALA A 20 -7.92 8.30 -8.35
N VAL A 21 -8.94 9.15 -8.50
CA VAL A 21 -8.78 10.60 -8.44
C VAL A 21 -8.41 11.03 -7.03
N ALA A 22 -7.33 11.82 -6.90
CA ALA A 22 -6.82 12.30 -5.61
C ALA A 22 -7.87 13.08 -4.79
N SER A 23 -8.86 13.70 -5.44
CA SER A 23 -9.96 14.40 -4.76
C SER A 23 -10.76 13.49 -3.85
N ASP A 24 -10.97 12.23 -4.24
CA ASP A 24 -11.80 11.29 -3.48
C ASP A 24 -11.06 10.82 -2.22
N PHE A 25 -9.73 10.81 -2.28
CA PHE A 25 -8.86 10.46 -1.17
C PHE A 25 -8.92 11.48 -0.02
N SER A 26 -9.23 12.75 -0.32
CA SER A 26 -9.26 13.83 0.68
C SER A 26 -10.22 13.55 1.86
N SER A 27 -11.29 12.81 1.63
CA SER A 27 -12.27 12.41 2.66
C SER A 27 -11.71 11.44 3.71
N PHE A 28 -10.56 10.82 3.41
CA PHE A 28 -9.92 9.79 4.23
C PHE A 28 -8.58 10.25 4.81
N ASN A 29 -8.10 11.42 4.38
CA ASN A 29 -6.76 11.94 4.59
C ASN A 29 -6.70 13.13 5.58
N ASP A 30 -7.71 13.29 6.42
CA ASP A 30 -7.71 14.31 7.47
C ASP A 30 -7.19 13.76 8.81
N ASN A 31 -6.82 14.67 9.72
CA ASN A 31 -6.30 14.30 11.05
C ASN A 31 -7.34 13.67 11.99
N SER A 32 -8.62 13.64 11.60
CA SER A 32 -9.69 12.95 12.33
C SER A 32 -9.88 11.51 11.86
N SER A 33 -9.23 11.14 10.75
CA SER A 33 -9.28 9.80 10.18
C SER A 33 -8.77 8.74 11.16
N ILE A 34 -9.54 7.66 11.28
CA ILE A 34 -9.16 6.45 12.05
C ILE A 34 -8.24 5.50 11.26
N LEU A 35 -7.92 5.86 10.01
CA LEU A 35 -7.02 5.10 9.15
C LEU A 35 -5.57 5.38 9.56
N SER A 36 -4.72 4.36 9.48
CA SER A 36 -3.30 4.45 9.81
C SER A 36 -2.37 4.12 8.65
N TRP A 37 -2.84 3.36 7.66
CA TRP A 37 -2.04 2.93 6.51
C TRP A 37 -2.90 2.78 5.24
N ALA A 38 -2.26 2.79 4.08
CA ALA A 38 -2.90 2.56 2.79
C ALA A 38 -2.00 1.78 1.83
N TYR A 39 -2.60 1.05 0.88
CA TYR A 39 -1.89 0.33 -0.18
C TYR A 39 -2.70 0.37 -1.49
N ASN A 40 -2.05 0.05 -2.61
CA ASN A 40 -2.65 0.20 -3.95
C ASN A 40 -2.30 -0.94 -4.94
N TRP A 41 -1.98 -2.13 -4.43
CA TRP A 41 -1.51 -3.28 -5.23
C TRP A 41 -0.27 -2.99 -6.09
N SER A 42 0.49 -1.94 -5.78
CA SER A 42 1.69 -1.53 -6.51
C SER A 42 2.87 -1.36 -5.55
N PRO A 43 4.11 -1.54 -6.03
CA PRO A 43 5.29 -1.17 -5.25
C PRO A 43 5.48 0.36 -5.19
N GLU A 44 4.72 1.14 -5.97
CA GLU A 44 4.82 2.60 -6.05
C GLU A 44 3.57 3.29 -5.46
N PRO A 45 3.72 4.40 -4.72
CA PRO A 45 2.63 5.03 -3.97
C PRO A 45 1.56 5.70 -4.85
N GLY A 46 1.90 6.16 -6.05
CA GLY A 46 0.98 6.96 -6.88
C GLY A 46 0.41 8.15 -6.10
N VAL A 47 -0.91 8.34 -6.14
CA VAL A 47 -1.61 9.41 -5.40
C VAL A 47 -1.48 9.31 -3.86
N LEU A 48 -1.16 8.13 -3.33
CA LEU A 48 -0.95 7.95 -1.89
C LEU A 48 0.33 8.62 -1.38
N ALA A 49 1.24 9.06 -2.28
CA ALA A 49 2.42 9.81 -1.91
C ALA A 49 2.09 11.17 -1.25
N GLU A 50 0.88 11.69 -1.52
CA GLU A 50 0.37 12.94 -0.95
C GLU A 50 -0.40 12.72 0.36
N SER A 51 -0.48 11.48 0.85
CA SER A 51 -1.22 11.10 2.05
C SER A 51 -0.45 11.36 3.34
N SER A 52 -1.18 11.60 4.44
CA SER A 52 -0.66 11.48 5.80
C SER A 52 -0.63 10.04 6.32
N LEU A 53 -1.26 9.08 5.62
CA LEU A 53 -1.24 7.66 5.94
C LEU A 53 0.09 7.03 5.57
N GLU A 54 0.53 6.02 6.32
CA GLU A 54 1.68 5.21 5.91
C GLU A 54 1.33 4.45 4.62
N PHE A 55 2.10 4.68 3.55
CA PHE A 55 2.01 3.84 2.35
C PHE A 55 2.69 2.50 2.59
N VAL A 56 1.98 1.41 2.31
CA VAL A 56 2.51 0.05 2.36
C VAL A 56 2.66 -0.48 0.92
N PRO A 57 3.88 -0.57 0.38
CA PRO A 57 4.13 -1.07 -0.97
C PRO A 57 3.79 -2.55 -1.08
N MET A 58 3.37 -2.96 -2.27
CA MET A 58 3.07 -4.36 -2.59
C MET A 58 3.84 -4.82 -3.82
N GLN A 59 4.59 -5.91 -3.69
CA GLN A 59 5.05 -6.64 -4.87
C GLN A 59 3.91 -7.57 -5.32
N TRP A 60 3.12 -7.17 -6.31
CA TRP A 60 1.88 -7.87 -6.67
C TRP A 60 2.09 -9.30 -7.17
N ASN A 61 3.14 -9.52 -7.97
CA ASN A 61 3.55 -10.83 -8.50
C ASN A 61 5.07 -10.84 -8.74
N HIS A 62 5.64 -11.85 -9.41
CA HIS A 62 7.08 -11.92 -9.69
C HIS A 62 7.63 -10.85 -10.66
N VAL A 63 6.77 -10.08 -11.34
CA VAL A 63 7.20 -9.15 -12.38
C VAL A 63 8.05 -8.01 -11.78
N ASN A 64 9.27 -7.86 -12.29
CA ASN A 64 10.26 -6.87 -11.84
C ASN A 64 10.69 -7.02 -10.36
N ILE A 65 10.69 -8.24 -9.81
CA ILE A 65 11.08 -8.50 -8.41
C ILE A 65 12.51 -8.03 -8.10
N GLU A 66 13.41 -8.10 -9.07
CA GLU A 66 14.79 -7.64 -8.98
C GLU A 66 14.90 -6.13 -8.71
N MET A 67 13.86 -5.36 -9.08
CA MET A 67 13.77 -3.92 -8.84
C MET A 67 13.17 -3.59 -7.47
N LEU A 68 12.64 -4.56 -6.72
CA LEU A 68 11.91 -4.32 -5.48
C LEU A 68 12.77 -3.56 -4.46
N SER A 69 14.02 -4.00 -4.23
CA SER A 69 14.90 -3.32 -3.27
C SER A 69 15.14 -1.85 -3.63
N THR A 70 15.27 -1.53 -4.92
CA THR A 70 15.45 -0.16 -5.40
C THR A 70 14.17 0.65 -5.25
N ARG A 71 13.00 0.07 -5.55
CA ARG A 71 11.71 0.75 -5.35
C ARG A 71 11.45 1.07 -3.88
N LEU A 72 11.83 0.16 -2.98
CA LEU A 72 11.64 0.31 -1.54
C LEU A 72 12.60 1.31 -0.90
N SER A 73 13.80 1.56 -1.46
CA SER A 73 14.76 2.49 -0.86
C SER A 73 14.22 3.91 -0.74
N ASP A 74 13.30 4.29 -1.62
CA ASP A 74 12.70 5.61 -1.68
C ASP A 74 11.42 5.71 -0.83
N ILE A 75 10.92 4.57 -0.31
CA ILE A 75 9.68 4.46 0.45
C ILE A 75 10.02 4.34 1.94
N LYS A 76 9.58 5.32 2.73
CA LYS A 76 9.76 5.31 4.19
C LYS A 76 8.74 4.43 4.91
N SER A 77 8.56 3.19 4.47
CA SER A 77 7.69 2.21 5.14
C SER A 77 8.51 1.14 5.84
N ASN A 78 7.99 0.65 6.97
CA ASN A 78 8.57 -0.50 7.68
C ASN A 78 7.93 -1.83 7.28
N THR A 79 6.96 -1.79 6.36
CA THR A 79 6.15 -2.94 5.98
C THR A 79 6.12 -3.07 4.45
N VAL A 80 6.17 -4.30 3.95
CA VAL A 80 6.00 -4.60 2.52
C VAL A 80 5.03 -5.76 2.39
N LEU A 81 4.04 -5.63 1.50
CA LEU A 81 3.14 -6.72 1.14
C LEU A 81 3.79 -7.58 0.05
N GLY A 82 3.74 -8.90 0.24
CA GLY A 82 4.16 -9.88 -0.75
C GLY A 82 3.13 -10.05 -1.87
N PHE A 83 3.29 -11.14 -2.61
CA PHE A 83 2.45 -11.46 -3.76
C PHE A 83 0.95 -11.50 -3.41
N ASN A 84 0.14 -10.89 -4.28
CA ASN A 84 -1.30 -10.84 -4.12
C ASN A 84 -1.87 -12.21 -4.49
N GLU A 85 -2.72 -12.81 -3.64
CA GLU A 85 -3.51 -14.02 -3.95
C GLU A 85 -2.79 -15.01 -4.89
N PRO A 86 -1.59 -15.50 -4.53
CA PRO A 86 -0.80 -16.36 -5.43
C PRO A 86 -1.52 -17.67 -5.77
N ASP A 87 -2.51 -18.06 -4.97
CA ASP A 87 -3.39 -19.21 -5.12
C ASP A 87 -4.60 -18.97 -6.07
N TYR A 88 -4.84 -17.73 -6.50
CA TYR A 88 -5.94 -17.41 -7.40
C TYR A 88 -5.59 -17.69 -8.87
N SER A 89 -6.15 -18.78 -9.41
CA SER A 89 -5.82 -19.34 -10.73
C SER A 89 -6.10 -18.42 -11.92
N GLU A 90 -6.99 -17.44 -11.76
CA GLU A 90 -7.39 -16.50 -12.83
C GLU A 90 -6.74 -15.10 -12.67
N GLY A 91 -5.77 -14.95 -11.76
CA GLY A 91 -5.11 -13.67 -11.49
C GLY A 91 -3.57 -13.77 -11.41
N PRO A 92 -2.89 -13.19 -10.40
CA PRO A 92 -1.43 -13.24 -10.19
C PRO A 92 -0.90 -14.64 -9.81
N PHE A 93 -1.50 -15.69 -10.36
CA PHE A 93 -1.20 -17.08 -10.04
C PHE A 93 0.30 -17.33 -10.07
N MET A 94 0.81 -17.83 -8.95
CA MET A 94 2.15 -18.36 -8.87
C MET A 94 2.09 -19.80 -8.38
N PRO A 95 2.56 -20.77 -9.18
CA PRO A 95 2.72 -22.11 -8.67
C PRO A 95 3.69 -22.08 -7.48
N PRO A 96 3.48 -22.90 -6.44
CA PRO A 96 4.30 -22.90 -5.23
C PRO A 96 5.82 -23.02 -5.47
N SER A 97 6.23 -23.57 -6.62
CA SER A 97 7.63 -23.64 -7.04
C SER A 97 8.29 -22.28 -7.33
N LEU A 98 7.52 -21.20 -7.45
CA LEU A 98 8.00 -19.84 -7.75
C LEU A 98 7.82 -18.86 -6.56
N GLU A 99 7.36 -19.34 -5.40
CA GLU A 99 7.16 -18.51 -4.19
C GLU A 99 8.43 -18.29 -3.34
N ALA A 100 9.60 -18.76 -3.82
CA ALA A 100 10.85 -18.83 -3.04
C ALA A 100 11.93 -17.86 -3.53
#